data_AF-A0A538F4Z8-F1
#
_entry.id   AF-A0A538F4Z8-F1
#
_cell.length_a   1.000
_cell.length_b   1.000
_cell.length_c   1.000
_cell.angle_alpha   90.00
_cell.angle_beta   90.00
_cell.angle_gamma   90.00
#
_symmetry.space_group_name_H-M   'P 1'
#
loop_
_entity.id
_entity.type
_entity.pdbx_description
1 polymer ?
#
loop_
_entity_poly.entity_id
_entity_poly.type
_entity_poly.pdbx_seq_one_letter_code
_entity_poly.pdbx_strand_id
1 'polypeptide(L)'
;MKKFLLLAAAGIAALAFALPATAGTVTFRGVVVAKDSARKSIVTVSRNGVVRTIRARGVLRRVRIGRVVAVQAASLPDGTFAASKIRPLGRAGGAHFQATVAAVKGATLAVSAGGSVFALRVRGKAGSATGGGFRPGDRIEASALVKRGSLQARREALKKIGHDDQLELEGIYLATADDGTIEMAVLHRGRVLISVPDDVMVPDFEPGDEIVAVVTVAEDGSFTLVKAENESSGGDDEGGGVNGDGTFTVVGVVKSLSVDRIFVKTGADDPVTCAVPEDFDTTGFAVGQMVQMTCNYGDGHPVLLELEHYVEPEHLYAMGAITDLTDESITIQGDGDPVTCAITDEVDVSDFEVGNAVIMYCVKVDDVWTLHAIKHKEDPPPPPDYVLANGSIDTLTAAEITVTTDDGPVTCAIPEGADLSAFHADDDVEMKCVHTDAGLRLKRLQSDTALWEG
;
A
#
# COMPACT_ATOMS: atom_id res chain seq x y z
N MET A 1 -43.48 30.44 -62.44
CA MET A 1 -44.63 30.88 -61.60
C MET A 1 -44.76 29.92 -60.43
N LYS A 2 -44.83 30.47 -59.20
CA LYS A 2 -45.34 29.87 -57.94
C LYS A 2 -44.66 28.56 -57.44
N LYS A 3 -43.87 28.61 -56.34
CA LYS A 3 -44.21 28.33 -54.91
C LYS A 3 -44.72 26.88 -54.73
N PHE A 4 -44.26 25.99 -53.84
CA PHE A 4 -43.93 26.00 -52.39
C PHE A 4 -43.09 24.71 -52.10
N LEU A 5 -41.99 24.69 -51.34
CA LEU A 5 -41.81 24.76 -49.87
C LEU A 5 -41.80 23.37 -49.17
N LEU A 6 -40.85 23.21 -48.22
CA LEU A 6 -40.67 22.17 -47.18
C LEU A 6 -39.75 20.98 -47.58
N LEU A 7 -38.70 20.60 -46.84
CA LEU A 7 -38.26 20.91 -45.48
C LEU A 7 -36.74 20.71 -45.38
N ALA A 8 -36.10 21.58 -44.62
CA ALA A 8 -34.70 21.51 -44.22
C ALA A 8 -34.55 20.62 -42.97
N ALA A 9 -33.51 19.80 -42.94
CA ALA A 9 -32.84 19.39 -41.70
C ALA A 9 -31.35 19.54 -41.94
N ALA A 10 -30.77 20.55 -41.29
CA ALA A 10 -29.36 20.90 -41.41
C ALA A 10 -28.49 19.83 -40.74
N GLY A 11 -27.56 19.27 -41.51
CA GLY A 11 -26.48 18.45 -40.99
C GLY A 11 -25.47 19.33 -40.25
N ILE A 12 -25.45 19.22 -38.92
CA ILE A 12 -24.29 19.62 -38.13
C ILE A 12 -23.46 18.35 -37.95
N ALA A 13 -22.39 18.23 -38.74
CA ALA A 13 -21.35 17.25 -38.52
C ALA A 13 -20.62 17.59 -37.22
N ALA A 14 -21.00 16.93 -36.13
CA ALA A 14 -20.21 16.90 -34.91
C ALA A 14 -19.05 15.94 -35.14
N LEU A 15 -17.86 16.50 -35.41
CA LEU A 15 -16.59 15.79 -35.33
C LEU A 15 -16.45 15.25 -33.90
N ALA A 16 -16.66 13.93 -33.74
CA ALA A 16 -16.32 13.20 -32.54
C ALA A 16 -14.79 13.26 -32.38
N PHE A 17 -14.32 14.14 -31.51
CA PHE A 17 -12.97 14.04 -30.97
C PHE A 17 -12.93 12.77 -30.12
N ALA A 18 -12.37 11.70 -30.69
CA ALA A 18 -11.89 10.57 -29.91
C ALA A 18 -10.76 11.07 -29.00
N LEU A 19 -11.12 11.52 -27.80
CA LEU A 19 -10.17 11.67 -26.71
C LEU A 19 -9.93 10.25 -26.16
N PRO A 20 -8.70 9.71 -26.22
CA PRO A 20 -8.41 8.45 -25.56
C PRO A 20 -8.72 8.63 -24.07
N ALA A 21 -9.57 7.78 -23.52
CA ALA A 21 -9.80 7.67 -22.09
C ALA A 21 -8.45 7.32 -21.44
N THR A 22 -7.79 8.32 -20.84
CA THR A 22 -6.53 8.11 -20.14
C THR A 22 -6.84 7.44 -18.81
N ALA A 23 -6.73 6.12 -18.76
CA ALA A 23 -6.69 5.38 -17.51
C ALA A 23 -5.67 6.04 -16.55
N GLY A 24 -6.16 6.53 -15.40
CA GLY A 24 -5.46 6.82 -14.13
C GLY A 24 -4.05 7.40 -14.15
N THR A 25 -3.65 8.09 -15.21
CA THR A 25 -2.25 8.51 -15.36
C THR A 25 -2.04 9.83 -14.66
N VAL A 26 -1.44 9.79 -13.48
CA VAL A 26 -1.09 10.98 -12.70
C VAL A 26 0.27 11.52 -13.12
N THR A 27 0.41 12.85 -13.05
CA THR A 27 1.70 13.51 -13.20
C THR A 27 2.05 14.27 -11.94
N PHE A 28 3.27 14.10 -11.47
CA PHE A 28 3.75 14.80 -10.29
C PHE A 28 5.25 15.07 -10.36
N ARG A 29 5.70 15.96 -9.47
CA ARG A 29 7.10 16.38 -9.37
C ARG A 29 7.62 16.11 -7.97
N GLY A 30 8.84 15.58 -7.88
CA GLY A 30 9.49 15.31 -6.61
C GLY A 30 11.01 15.26 -6.68
N VAL A 31 11.64 15.37 -5.52
CA VAL A 31 13.07 15.13 -5.32
C VAL A 31 13.28 13.67 -5.01
N VAL A 32 14.20 13.01 -5.70
CA VAL A 32 14.56 11.62 -5.43
C VAL A 32 15.36 11.55 -4.14
N VAL A 33 14.80 10.91 -3.11
CA VAL A 33 15.43 10.81 -1.77
C VAL A 33 16.05 9.44 -1.53
N ALA A 34 15.51 8.40 -2.16
CA ALA A 34 16.05 7.06 -2.10
C ALA A 34 15.92 6.36 -3.44
N LYS A 35 16.71 5.31 -3.60
CA LYS A 35 16.70 4.45 -4.76
C LYS A 35 16.89 3.01 -4.30
N ASP A 36 16.02 2.15 -4.78
CA ASP A 36 16.13 0.72 -4.59
C ASP A 36 16.51 0.06 -5.91
N SER A 37 17.72 -0.50 -5.93
CA SER A 37 18.24 -1.16 -7.14
C SER A 37 17.70 -2.57 -7.34
N ALA A 38 17.21 -3.22 -6.28
CA ALA A 38 16.58 -4.53 -6.35
C ALA A 38 15.17 -4.37 -6.93
N ARG A 39 14.33 -3.53 -6.32
CA ARG A 39 12.93 -3.27 -6.73
C ARG A 39 12.76 -2.36 -7.95
N LYS A 40 13.87 -1.91 -8.53
CA LYS A 40 13.92 -0.92 -9.62
C LYS A 40 13.08 0.31 -9.34
N SER A 41 13.04 0.76 -8.09
CA SER A 41 12.18 1.87 -7.66
C SER A 41 12.97 3.08 -7.19
N ILE A 42 12.32 4.23 -7.24
CA ILE A 42 12.80 5.47 -6.62
C ILE A 42 11.76 5.94 -5.63
N VAL A 43 12.22 6.55 -4.54
CA VAL A 43 11.35 7.26 -3.61
C VAL A 43 11.51 8.74 -3.89
N THR A 44 10.39 9.44 -4.09
CA THR A 44 10.38 10.89 -4.30
C THR A 44 9.61 11.61 -3.21
N VAL A 45 10.05 12.84 -2.92
CA VAL A 45 9.37 13.75 -2.00
C VAL A 45 8.94 14.98 -2.78
N SER A 46 7.64 15.28 -2.77
CA SER A 46 7.10 16.51 -3.37
C SER A 46 7.34 17.73 -2.47
N ARG A 47 7.05 18.93 -2.99
CA ARG A 47 7.31 20.18 -2.27
C ARG A 47 6.49 20.31 -0.97
N ASN A 48 5.31 19.69 -0.92
CA ASN A 48 4.44 19.61 0.25
C ASN A 48 4.76 18.41 1.17
N GLY A 49 5.91 17.75 0.98
CA GLY A 49 6.37 16.68 1.87
C GLY A 49 5.79 15.29 1.64
N VAL A 50 4.88 15.13 0.67
CA VAL A 50 4.33 13.80 0.33
C VAL A 50 5.42 12.90 -0.25
N VAL A 51 5.58 11.74 0.37
CA VAL A 51 6.53 10.70 -0.05
C VAL A 51 5.82 9.71 -0.97
N ARG A 52 6.41 9.41 -2.12
CA ARG A 52 5.86 8.45 -3.10
C ARG A 52 6.92 7.48 -3.56
N THR A 53 6.59 6.20 -3.54
CA THR A 53 7.40 5.14 -4.13
C THR A 53 6.99 4.90 -5.57
N ILE A 54 7.97 4.91 -6.46
CA ILE A 54 7.76 4.77 -7.91
C ILE A 54 8.58 3.63 -8.45
N ARG A 55 7.92 2.62 -8.99
CA ARG A 55 8.51 1.55 -9.81
C ARG A 55 9.01 2.18 -11.12
N ALA A 56 10.33 2.23 -11.29
CA ALA A 56 11.05 2.99 -12.33
C ALA A 56 11.89 2.06 -13.23
N ARG A 57 11.25 1.02 -13.78
CA ARG A 57 11.88 0.02 -14.65
C ARG A 57 12.58 0.71 -15.84
N GLY A 58 13.82 0.32 -16.13
CA GLY A 58 14.61 0.85 -17.27
C GLY A 58 15.25 2.25 -17.11
N VAL A 59 14.69 3.13 -16.28
CA VAL A 59 15.20 4.51 -16.10
C VAL A 59 15.99 4.73 -14.81
N LEU A 60 15.98 3.75 -13.91
CA LEU A 60 16.65 3.80 -12.62
C LEU A 60 18.13 4.21 -12.66
N ARG A 61 18.89 3.76 -13.68
CA ARG A 61 20.31 4.11 -13.84
C ARG A 61 20.54 5.60 -14.18
N ARG A 62 19.54 6.25 -14.77
CA ARG A 62 19.60 7.66 -15.20
C ARG A 62 19.19 8.64 -14.10
N VAL A 63 18.57 8.12 -13.03
CA VAL A 63 18.07 8.89 -11.90
C VAL A 63 19.01 8.74 -10.71
N ARG A 64 19.33 9.86 -10.05
CA ARG A 64 20.23 9.92 -8.88
C ARG A 64 19.51 10.57 -7.71
N ILE A 65 19.87 10.18 -6.48
CA ILE A 65 19.41 10.87 -5.27
C ILE A 65 19.77 12.36 -5.36
N GLY A 66 18.80 13.23 -5.01
CA GLY A 66 18.86 14.69 -5.17
C GLY A 66 18.47 15.22 -6.55
N ARG A 67 18.10 14.37 -7.51
CA ARG A 67 17.48 14.84 -8.75
C ARG A 67 16.05 15.25 -8.51
N VAL A 68 15.67 16.40 -9.07
CA VAL A 68 14.26 16.75 -9.26
C VAL A 68 13.78 16.04 -10.52
N VAL A 69 12.67 15.31 -10.42
CA VAL A 69 12.07 14.59 -11.54
C VAL A 69 10.60 14.98 -11.69
N ALA A 70 10.12 15.05 -12.93
CA ALA A 70 8.71 14.93 -13.26
C ALA A 70 8.42 13.48 -13.62
N VAL A 71 7.39 12.92 -13.01
CA VAL A 71 6.97 11.54 -13.17
C VAL A 71 5.57 11.55 -13.77
N GLN A 72 5.37 10.71 -14.78
CA GLN A 72 4.07 10.29 -15.26
C GLN A 72 3.93 8.82 -14.88
N ALA A 73 2.88 8.47 -14.14
CA ALA A 73 2.72 7.15 -13.57
C ALA A 73 1.24 6.78 -13.39
N ALA A 74 0.96 5.48 -13.34
CA ALA A 74 -0.31 4.95 -12.85
C ALA A 74 -0.19 4.65 -11.34
N SER A 75 -1.26 4.91 -10.58
CA SER A 75 -1.37 4.42 -9.19
C SER A 75 -1.53 2.90 -9.20
N LEU A 76 -1.00 2.25 -8.18
CA LEU A 76 -1.17 0.82 -7.95
C LEU A 76 -2.01 0.58 -6.69
N PRO A 77 -2.63 -0.61 -6.55
CA PRO A 77 -3.43 -0.96 -5.36
C PRO A 77 -2.63 -0.87 -4.05
N ASP A 78 -1.34 -1.21 -4.09
CA ASP A 78 -0.40 -1.13 -2.95
C ASP A 78 -0.02 0.31 -2.52
N GLY A 79 -0.70 1.33 -3.05
CA GLY A 79 -0.41 2.74 -2.77
C GLY A 79 0.88 3.28 -3.41
N THR A 80 1.58 2.47 -4.23
CA THR A 80 2.77 2.90 -4.99
C THR A 80 2.42 3.29 -6.43
N PHE A 81 3.45 3.66 -7.22
CA PHE A 81 3.25 4.16 -8.58
C PHE A 81 4.08 3.39 -9.61
N ALA A 82 3.48 3.00 -10.73
CA ALA A 82 4.18 2.47 -11.90
C ALA A 82 4.50 3.60 -12.89
N ALA A 83 5.78 3.99 -13.01
CA ALA A 83 6.15 5.07 -13.93
C ALA A 83 6.15 4.61 -15.39
N SER A 84 5.36 5.32 -16.21
CA SER A 84 5.48 5.27 -17.67
C SER A 84 6.55 6.22 -18.18
N LYS A 85 6.80 7.34 -17.49
CA LYS A 85 7.81 8.32 -17.89
C LYS A 85 8.45 9.02 -16.70
N ILE A 86 9.79 9.18 -16.76
CA ILE A 86 10.54 9.96 -15.78
C ILE A 86 11.45 10.96 -16.51
N ARG A 87 11.22 12.25 -16.27
CA ARG A 87 11.98 13.36 -16.86
C ARG A 87 12.79 14.07 -15.78
N PRO A 88 14.13 14.07 -15.83
CA PRO A 88 14.95 14.88 -14.93
C PRO A 88 14.74 16.37 -15.21
N LEU A 89 14.43 17.15 -14.17
CA LEU A 89 14.19 18.59 -14.27
C LEU A 89 15.31 19.45 -13.68
N GLY A 90 16.12 18.89 -12.77
CA GLY A 90 17.10 19.69 -12.05
C GLY A 90 17.76 18.95 -10.90
N ARG A 91 18.28 19.68 -9.92
CA ARG A 91 18.84 19.13 -8.67
C ARG A 91 18.25 19.90 -7.50
N ALA A 92 18.08 19.23 -6.38
CA ALA A 92 17.71 19.82 -5.11
C ALA A 92 18.79 19.52 -4.06
N GLY A 93 19.04 20.48 -3.19
CA GLY A 93 20.00 20.33 -2.09
C GLY A 93 19.45 19.58 -0.88
N GLY A 94 18.15 19.32 -0.83
CA GLY A 94 17.46 18.67 0.28
C GLY A 94 16.00 18.33 -0.03
N ALA A 95 15.33 17.74 0.94
CA ALA A 95 13.92 17.39 0.95
C ALA A 95 13.36 17.51 2.37
N HIS A 96 12.07 17.80 2.47
CA HIS A 96 11.33 17.88 3.73
C HIS A 96 10.18 16.88 3.68
N PHE A 97 10.03 16.02 4.68
CA PHE A 97 9.03 14.93 4.68
C PHE A 97 8.72 14.42 6.09
N GLN A 98 7.61 13.71 6.24
CA GLN A 98 7.29 12.93 7.44
C GLN A 98 7.56 11.45 7.21
N ALA A 99 7.96 10.73 8.27
CA ALA A 99 8.22 9.29 8.24
C ALA A 99 8.14 8.67 9.64
N THR A 100 7.97 7.35 9.71
CA THR A 100 8.07 6.59 10.97
C THR A 100 9.43 5.92 11.06
N VAL A 101 10.08 5.98 12.22
CA VAL A 101 11.36 5.29 12.46
C VAL A 101 11.07 3.80 12.59
N ALA A 102 11.57 3.00 11.64
CA ALA A 102 11.44 1.54 11.66
C ALA A 102 12.59 0.88 12.44
N ALA A 103 13.80 1.45 12.36
CA ALA A 103 14.94 0.96 13.10
C ALA A 103 16.00 2.04 13.30
N VAL A 104 16.82 1.88 14.33
CA VAL A 104 17.94 2.77 14.65
C VAL A 104 19.24 1.98 14.61
N LYS A 105 20.13 2.30 13.67
CA LYS A 105 21.45 1.65 13.54
C LYS A 105 22.56 2.69 13.67
N GLY A 106 22.99 2.94 14.90
CA GLY A 106 24.03 3.91 15.24
C GLY A 106 23.65 5.35 14.89
N ALA A 107 24.18 5.86 13.78
CA ALA A 107 23.92 7.21 13.26
C ALA A 107 22.98 7.21 12.04
N THR A 108 22.33 6.09 11.75
CA THR A 108 21.40 5.94 10.63
C THR A 108 20.04 5.50 11.15
N LEU A 109 18.99 6.19 10.73
CA LEU A 109 17.61 5.76 10.90
C LEU A 109 17.18 5.02 9.63
N ALA A 110 16.58 3.84 9.77
CA ALA A 110 15.71 3.30 8.75
C ALA A 110 14.33 3.91 8.97
N VAL A 111 13.82 4.62 7.97
CA VAL A 111 12.54 5.33 8.07
C VAL A 111 11.57 4.79 7.03
N SER A 112 10.32 4.58 7.44
CA SER A 112 9.21 4.14 6.59
C SER A 112 8.36 5.35 6.19
N ALA A 113 8.16 5.54 4.88
CA ALA A 113 7.23 6.52 4.34
C ALA A 113 6.85 6.19 2.89
N GLY A 114 5.58 6.43 2.52
CA GLY A 114 5.09 6.28 1.15
C GLY A 114 5.26 4.86 0.60
N GLY A 115 5.03 3.84 1.42
CA GLY A 115 5.18 2.42 1.05
C GLY A 115 6.63 1.98 0.85
N SER A 116 7.60 2.64 1.49
CA SER A 116 9.01 2.22 1.40
C SER A 116 9.81 2.58 2.63
N VAL A 117 10.79 1.70 2.93
CA VAL A 117 11.82 1.93 3.94
C VAL A 117 13.10 2.44 3.27
N PHE A 118 13.67 3.52 3.78
CA PHE A 118 14.95 4.05 3.30
C PHE A 118 15.82 4.62 4.42
N ALA A 119 17.12 4.74 4.13
CA ALA A 119 18.10 5.19 5.10
C ALA A 119 18.19 6.73 5.18
N LEU A 120 18.08 7.25 6.40
CA LEU A 120 18.33 8.65 6.74
C LEU A 120 19.53 8.73 7.70
N ARG A 121 20.64 9.30 7.24
CA ARG A 121 21.81 9.48 8.11
C ARG A 121 21.65 10.71 8.98
N VAL A 122 21.82 10.55 10.29
CA VAL A 122 21.83 11.64 11.25
C VAL A 122 23.28 12.03 11.54
N ARG A 123 23.59 13.33 11.48
CA ARG A 123 24.88 13.87 11.93
C ARG A 123 24.85 13.99 13.44
N GLY A 124 25.36 12.96 14.13
CA GLY A 124 25.36 12.82 15.59
C GLY A 124 24.96 11.41 16.02
N LYS A 125 24.69 11.19 17.31
CA LYS A 125 24.02 9.95 17.77
C LYS A 125 22.53 10.04 17.40
N ALA A 126 22.01 9.03 16.71
CA ALA A 126 20.60 8.97 16.33
C ALA A 126 19.73 8.38 17.46
N GLY A 127 20.25 7.39 18.19
CA GLY A 127 19.62 6.79 19.37
C GLY A 127 20.20 7.32 20.69
N SER A 128 19.45 7.11 21.78
CA SER A 128 19.86 7.39 23.16
C SER A 128 19.44 6.24 24.06
N ALA A 129 20.36 5.72 24.87
CA ALA A 129 20.05 4.74 25.92
C ALA A 129 19.52 5.41 27.20
N THR A 130 19.49 6.75 27.26
CA THR A 130 19.16 7.52 28.47
C THR A 130 18.07 8.58 28.20
N GLY A 131 17.19 8.33 27.21
CA GLY A 131 16.15 9.27 26.80
C GLY A 131 16.65 10.38 25.86
N GLY A 132 15.79 10.83 24.95
CA GLY A 132 16.06 11.93 24.00
C GLY A 132 16.61 11.53 22.62
N GLY A 133 16.76 10.25 22.31
CA GLY A 133 17.08 9.72 20.99
C GLY A 133 15.82 9.43 20.16
N PHE A 134 15.97 9.08 18.89
CA PHE A 134 14.89 8.41 18.16
C PHE A 134 14.89 6.94 18.53
N ARG A 135 13.70 6.35 18.56
CA ARG A 135 13.47 4.91 18.71
C ARG A 135 12.48 4.41 17.64
N PRO A 136 12.44 3.09 17.36
CA PRO A 136 11.40 2.52 16.52
C PRO A 136 10.00 2.97 16.95
N GLY A 137 9.09 3.17 16.00
CA GLY A 137 7.74 3.70 16.25
C GLY A 137 7.68 5.24 16.32
N ASP A 138 8.80 5.94 16.47
CA ASP A 138 8.78 7.41 16.47
C ASP A 138 8.34 7.97 15.10
N ARG A 139 7.27 8.76 15.09
CA ARG A 139 6.91 9.59 13.94
C ARG A 139 7.77 10.84 13.95
N ILE A 140 8.41 11.12 12.83
CA ILE A 140 9.34 12.23 12.66
C ILE A 140 8.97 13.10 11.47
N GLU A 141 9.18 14.40 11.64
CA GLU A 141 9.25 15.38 10.57
C GLU A 141 10.73 15.69 10.31
N ALA A 142 11.17 15.53 9.06
CA ALA A 142 12.57 15.53 8.70
C ALA A 142 12.89 16.57 7.62
N SER A 143 13.81 17.48 7.94
CA SER A 143 14.45 18.39 6.96
C SER A 143 15.84 17.87 6.61
N ALA A 144 15.93 17.07 5.54
CA ALA A 144 17.15 16.37 5.16
C ALA A 144 17.86 17.04 3.97
N LEU A 145 19.18 17.07 4.00
CA LEU A 145 20.03 17.53 2.91
C LEU A 145 20.52 16.35 2.07
N VAL A 146 20.66 16.56 0.77
CA VAL A 146 21.30 15.59 -0.12
C VAL A 146 22.78 15.89 -0.19
N LYS A 147 23.61 15.00 0.36
CA LYS A 147 25.07 15.10 0.30
C LYS A 147 25.70 13.79 -0.14
N ARG A 148 26.60 13.85 -1.12
CA ARG A 148 27.33 12.70 -1.68
C ARG A 148 26.41 11.54 -2.08
N GLY A 149 25.23 11.85 -2.62
CA GLY A 149 24.25 10.82 -3.04
C GLY A 149 23.51 10.12 -1.90
N SER A 150 23.48 10.70 -0.70
CA SER A 150 22.77 10.18 0.47
C SER A 150 21.93 11.27 1.12
N LEU A 151 20.83 10.89 1.77
CA LEU A 151 20.08 11.79 2.65
C LEU A 151 20.79 11.92 3.99
N GLN A 152 21.00 13.16 4.43
CA GLN A 152 21.61 13.47 5.71
C GLN A 152 20.83 14.58 6.40
N ALA A 153 20.45 14.36 7.65
CA ALA A 153 19.90 15.40 8.51
C ALA A 153 20.82 15.67 9.69
N ARG A 154 20.74 16.88 10.24
CA ARG A 154 21.29 17.15 11.58
C ARG A 154 20.22 16.78 12.62
N ARG A 155 20.61 16.53 13.87
CA ARG A 155 19.67 16.12 14.93
C ARG A 155 18.56 17.16 15.12
N GLU A 156 18.91 18.44 15.08
CA GLU A 156 18.00 19.59 15.21
C GLU A 156 17.05 19.77 14.01
N ALA A 157 17.35 19.14 12.88
CA ALA A 157 16.50 19.18 11.68
C ALA A 157 15.49 18.02 11.65
N LEU A 158 15.43 17.22 12.72
CA LEU A 158 14.52 16.11 12.90
C LEU A 158 13.67 16.38 14.14
N LYS A 159 12.37 16.59 13.93
CA LYS A 159 11.39 16.80 15.00
C LYS A 159 10.62 15.50 15.20
N LYS A 160 10.56 15.02 16.44
CA LYS A 160 9.61 13.95 16.81
C LYS A 160 8.22 14.59 16.88
N ILE A 161 7.30 14.10 16.08
CA ILE A 161 5.92 14.61 15.98
C ILE A 161 4.91 13.64 16.58
N GLY A 162 5.34 12.43 16.91
CA GLY A 162 4.52 11.43 17.56
C GLY A 162 5.32 10.17 17.86
N HIS A 163 4.64 9.20 18.42
CA HIS A 163 5.14 7.85 18.63
C HIS A 163 3.95 6.93 18.45
N ASP A 164 4.12 5.91 17.61
CA ASP A 164 3.16 4.83 17.47
C ASP A 164 3.77 3.66 18.24
N ASP A 165 3.13 3.28 19.34
CA ASP A 165 3.55 2.16 20.19
C ASP A 165 3.36 0.82 19.47
N GLN A 166 2.58 0.82 18.39
CA GLN A 166 2.22 -0.33 17.60
C GLN A 166 2.72 -0.20 16.16
N LEU A 167 3.13 -1.32 15.61
CA LEU A 167 3.54 -1.50 14.24
C LEU A 167 2.74 -2.67 13.67
N GLU A 168 2.24 -2.51 12.45
CA GLU A 168 1.62 -3.59 11.70
C GLU A 168 2.70 -4.33 10.91
N LEU A 169 2.70 -5.65 11.02
CA LEU A 169 3.61 -6.56 10.33
C LEU A 169 2.78 -7.56 9.52
N GLU A 170 2.97 -7.54 8.21
CA GLU A 170 2.37 -8.47 7.26
C GLU A 170 3.42 -9.52 6.88
N GLY A 171 3.06 -10.80 6.93
CA GLY A 171 3.97 -11.87 6.60
C GLY A 171 3.41 -13.28 6.73
N ILE A 172 4.24 -14.27 6.41
CA ILE A 172 3.86 -15.67 6.42
C ILE A 172 4.14 -16.27 7.78
N TYR A 173 3.14 -16.83 8.45
CA TYR A 173 3.31 -17.60 9.67
C TYR A 173 4.14 -18.86 9.40
N LEU A 174 5.17 -19.10 10.22
CA LEU A 174 6.10 -20.22 10.03
C LEU A 174 5.86 -21.31 11.06
N ALA A 175 5.75 -20.94 12.33
CA ALA A 175 5.56 -21.85 13.45
C ALA A 175 5.29 -21.04 14.74
N THR A 176 4.86 -21.74 15.79
CA THR A 176 4.94 -21.26 17.18
C THR A 176 6.00 -22.08 17.91
N ALA A 177 6.95 -21.40 18.55
CA ALA A 177 8.00 -22.04 19.34
C ALA A 177 7.44 -22.64 20.65
N ASP A 178 8.20 -23.52 21.31
CA ASP A 178 7.80 -24.18 22.57
C ASP A 178 7.44 -23.19 23.71
N ASP A 179 7.92 -21.95 23.62
CA ASP A 179 7.66 -20.88 24.58
C ASP A 179 6.45 -19.99 24.21
N GLY A 180 5.71 -20.33 23.15
CA GLY A 180 4.55 -19.58 22.67
C GLY A 180 4.89 -18.41 21.73
N THR A 181 6.16 -18.22 21.37
CA THR A 181 6.57 -17.17 20.42
C THR A 181 6.14 -17.51 19.00
N ILE A 182 5.47 -16.58 18.32
CA ILE A 182 5.13 -16.70 16.90
C ILE A 182 6.37 -16.39 16.05
N GLU A 183 6.66 -17.29 15.12
CA GLU A 183 7.67 -17.10 14.09
C GLU A 183 7.01 -16.72 12.78
N MET A 184 7.42 -15.59 12.22
CA MET A 184 6.81 -15.05 11.00
C MET A 184 7.89 -14.62 10.01
N ALA A 185 7.73 -14.96 8.74
CA ALA A 185 8.54 -14.42 7.65
C ALA A 185 7.93 -13.10 7.17
N VAL A 186 8.53 -12.00 7.60
CA VAL A 186 8.05 -10.65 7.25
C VAL A 186 8.78 -10.13 6.03
N LEU A 187 8.02 -9.65 5.04
CA LEU A 187 8.55 -9.10 3.80
C LEU A 187 9.55 -7.98 4.09
N HIS A 188 10.75 -8.07 3.52
CA HIS A 188 11.88 -7.13 3.73
C HIS A 188 12.53 -7.10 5.13
N ARG A 189 12.14 -7.98 6.06
CA ARG A 189 12.79 -8.15 7.39
C ARG A 189 13.33 -9.57 7.63
N GLY A 190 12.78 -10.57 6.93
CA GLY A 190 13.14 -11.98 7.12
C GLY A 190 12.39 -12.59 8.30
N ARG A 191 12.97 -13.61 8.94
CA ARG A 191 12.37 -14.23 10.13
C ARG A 191 12.27 -13.22 11.27
N VAL A 192 11.07 -13.05 11.77
CA VAL A 192 10.69 -12.21 12.91
C VAL A 192 10.12 -13.12 13.99
N LEU A 193 10.49 -12.83 15.23
CA LEU A 193 9.97 -13.49 16.42
C LEU A 193 9.06 -12.51 17.15
N ILE A 194 7.84 -12.93 17.46
CA ILE A 194 6.82 -12.12 18.11
C ILE A 194 6.39 -12.84 19.39
N SER A 195 6.69 -12.25 20.54
CA SER A 195 6.27 -12.82 21.83
C SER A 195 4.76 -12.63 22.01
N VAL A 196 4.08 -13.69 22.46
CA VAL A 196 2.63 -13.68 22.69
C VAL A 196 2.36 -13.56 24.20
N PRO A 197 1.69 -12.50 24.66
CA PRO A 197 1.24 -12.40 26.05
C PRO A 197 0.14 -13.42 26.40
N ASP A 198 0.11 -13.91 27.64
CA ASP A 198 -0.88 -14.89 28.12
C ASP A 198 -2.34 -14.42 28.00
N ASP A 199 -2.57 -13.10 27.93
CA ASP A 199 -3.89 -12.46 27.83
C ASP A 199 -4.33 -12.20 26.38
N VAL A 200 -3.47 -12.46 25.39
CA VAL A 200 -3.78 -12.29 23.97
C VAL A 200 -4.23 -13.63 23.38
N MET A 201 -5.49 -13.68 22.92
CA MET A 201 -5.97 -14.82 22.14
C MET A 201 -5.40 -14.75 20.73
N VAL A 202 -4.62 -15.76 20.38
CA VAL A 202 -4.08 -15.93 19.03
C VAL A 202 -4.98 -16.93 18.31
N PRO A 203 -5.49 -16.61 17.11
CA PRO A 203 -6.15 -17.59 16.26
C PRO A 203 -5.23 -18.79 16.00
N ASP A 204 -5.81 -19.97 15.76
CA ASP A 204 -5.00 -21.09 15.30
C ASP A 204 -4.45 -20.77 13.90
N PHE A 205 -3.13 -20.74 13.78
CA PHE A 205 -2.42 -20.50 12.52
C PHE A 205 -1.72 -21.76 12.06
N GLU A 206 -1.82 -22.03 10.77
CA GLU A 206 -1.10 -23.11 10.11
C GLU A 206 0.16 -22.55 9.42
N PRO A 207 1.32 -23.24 9.52
CA PRO A 207 2.52 -22.86 8.78
C PRO A 207 2.21 -22.61 7.30
N GLY A 208 2.44 -21.38 6.82
CA GLY A 208 2.08 -20.95 5.47
C GLY A 208 1.00 -19.86 5.42
N ASP A 209 0.23 -19.67 6.49
CA ASP A 209 -0.81 -18.63 6.55
C ASP A 209 -0.22 -17.23 6.34
N GLU A 210 -0.87 -16.42 5.50
CA GLU A 210 -0.61 -14.98 5.45
C GLU A 210 -1.34 -14.29 6.60
N ILE A 211 -0.57 -13.75 7.54
CA ILE A 211 -1.10 -13.14 8.75
C ILE A 211 -0.66 -11.68 8.85
N VAL A 212 -1.58 -10.85 9.33
CA VAL A 212 -1.30 -9.49 9.77
C VAL A 212 -1.20 -9.49 11.29
N ALA A 213 0.00 -9.18 11.79
CA ALA A 213 0.27 -9.03 13.21
C ALA A 213 0.44 -7.57 13.58
N VAL A 214 -0.44 -7.06 14.42
CA VAL A 214 -0.25 -5.80 15.13
C VAL A 214 0.61 -6.09 16.35
N VAL A 215 1.79 -5.47 16.40
CA VAL A 215 2.79 -5.69 17.46
C VAL A 215 3.17 -4.39 18.12
N THR A 216 3.46 -4.44 19.42
CA THR A 216 4.24 -3.39 20.07
C THR A 216 5.72 -3.62 19.86
N VAL A 217 6.50 -2.53 19.78
CA VAL A 217 7.96 -2.61 19.60
C VAL A 217 8.65 -2.16 20.88
N ALA A 218 9.35 -3.08 21.54
CA ALA A 218 10.11 -2.75 22.75
C ALA A 218 11.39 -1.96 22.43
N GLU A 219 12.04 -1.41 23.47
CA GLU A 219 13.23 -0.56 23.31
C GLU A 219 14.44 -1.31 22.72
N ASP A 220 14.49 -2.63 22.85
CA ASP A 220 15.50 -3.50 22.26
C ASP A 220 15.16 -3.95 20.82
N GLY A 221 13.99 -3.57 20.31
CA GLY A 221 13.49 -3.92 18.99
C GLY A 221 12.80 -5.28 18.91
N SER A 222 12.55 -5.93 20.04
CA SER A 222 11.67 -7.10 20.12
C SER A 222 10.21 -6.71 19.91
N PHE A 223 9.41 -7.68 19.50
CA PHE A 223 8.00 -7.50 19.19
C PHE A 223 7.13 -8.26 20.16
N THR A 224 6.06 -7.62 20.63
CA THR A 224 5.06 -8.26 21.47
C THR A 224 3.71 -8.14 20.80
N LEU A 225 3.04 -9.27 20.61
CA LEU A 225 1.78 -9.34 19.90
C LEU A 225 0.70 -8.57 20.65
N VAL A 226 -0.05 -7.75 19.91
CA VAL A 226 -1.29 -7.12 20.38
C VAL A 226 -2.48 -7.86 19.80
N LYS A 227 -2.42 -8.15 18.50
CA LYS A 227 -3.46 -8.86 17.76
C LYS A 227 -2.86 -9.48 16.51
N ALA A 228 -3.32 -10.67 16.14
CA ALA A 228 -3.01 -11.28 14.85
C ALA A 228 -4.32 -11.68 14.15
N GLU A 229 -4.36 -11.48 12.84
CA GLU A 229 -5.47 -11.86 11.97
C GLU A 229 -4.91 -12.65 10.79
N ASN A 230 -5.66 -13.66 10.33
CA ASN A 230 -5.38 -14.36 9.09
C ASN A 230 -6.06 -13.61 7.95
N GLU A 231 -5.29 -13.08 6.98
CA GLU A 231 -5.86 -12.37 5.83
C GLU A 231 -6.73 -13.30 4.96
N SER A 232 -6.54 -14.62 5.05
CA SER A 232 -7.35 -15.63 4.36
C SER A 232 -8.77 -15.79 4.94
N SER A 233 -9.11 -15.12 6.05
CA SER A 233 -10.46 -15.20 6.64
C SER A 233 -11.47 -14.18 6.06
N GLY A 234 -11.09 -13.49 4.99
CA GLY A 234 -11.96 -12.62 4.20
C GLY A 234 -11.88 -12.90 2.70
N GLY A 235 -12.34 -14.08 2.28
CA GLY A 235 -12.80 -14.37 0.90
C GLY A 235 -11.78 -14.19 -0.22
N ASP A 236 -11.04 -15.27 -0.48
CA ASP A 236 -10.53 -15.77 -1.76
C ASP A 236 -9.83 -14.78 -2.72
N ASP A 237 -8.49 -14.76 -2.64
CA ASP A 237 -7.63 -14.57 -3.81
C ASP A 237 -6.64 -15.75 -3.85
N GLU A 238 -6.81 -16.66 -4.82
CA GLU A 238 -5.89 -17.77 -5.07
C GLU A 238 -4.51 -17.23 -5.46
N GLY A 239 -3.56 -17.43 -4.56
CA GLY A 239 -2.18 -16.97 -4.71
C GLY A 239 -1.17 -17.81 -3.94
N GLY A 240 -1.29 -19.15 -4.03
CA GLY A 240 -0.31 -20.09 -3.48
C GLY A 240 -0.78 -20.78 -2.21
N GLY A 241 -1.70 -21.74 -2.36
CA GLY A 241 -2.12 -22.62 -1.26
C GLY A 241 -0.95 -23.46 -0.75
N VAL A 242 -0.74 -23.44 0.56
CA VAL A 242 0.07 -24.42 1.29
C VAL A 242 -0.88 -25.50 1.78
N ASN A 243 -0.61 -26.78 1.51
CA ASN A 243 -1.38 -27.87 2.09
C ASN A 243 -0.87 -28.12 3.53
N GLY A 244 -1.75 -28.53 4.45
CA GLY A 244 -1.47 -28.77 5.88
C GLY A 244 -0.43 -29.86 6.21
N ASP A 245 0.36 -30.31 5.24
CA ASP A 245 1.50 -31.22 5.38
C ASP A 245 2.87 -30.52 5.27
N GLY A 246 2.89 -29.18 5.19
CA GLY A 246 4.13 -28.38 5.04
C GLY A 246 4.53 -28.11 3.58
N THR A 247 3.67 -28.47 2.62
CA THR A 247 3.90 -28.28 1.19
C THR A 247 3.43 -26.91 0.71
N PHE A 248 4.30 -26.13 0.06
CA PHE A 248 4.00 -24.84 -0.55
C PHE A 248 4.38 -24.79 -2.03
N THR A 249 3.62 -24.05 -2.83
CA THR A 249 3.83 -23.90 -4.28
C THR A 249 4.12 -22.45 -4.64
N VAL A 250 5.11 -22.23 -5.51
CA VAL A 250 5.46 -20.89 -5.98
C VAL A 250 5.62 -20.83 -7.50
N VAL A 251 5.12 -19.75 -8.10
CA VAL A 251 5.31 -19.47 -9.53
C VAL A 251 6.35 -18.38 -9.71
N GLY A 252 7.38 -18.64 -10.50
CA GLY A 252 8.45 -17.67 -10.69
C GLY A 252 9.47 -18.05 -11.74
N VAL A 253 10.52 -17.25 -11.86
CA VAL A 253 11.59 -17.48 -12.85
C VAL A 253 12.76 -18.20 -12.20
N VAL A 254 13.21 -19.32 -12.78
CA VAL A 254 14.41 -20.04 -12.32
C VAL A 254 15.61 -19.09 -12.35
N LYS A 255 16.13 -18.77 -11.17
CA LYS A 255 17.24 -17.83 -10.99
C LYS A 255 18.59 -18.52 -10.99
N SER A 256 18.66 -19.68 -10.36
CA SER A 256 19.77 -20.61 -10.38
C SER A 256 19.26 -22.02 -10.16
N LEU A 257 19.91 -22.98 -10.81
CA LEU A 257 19.59 -24.40 -10.73
C LEU A 257 20.92 -25.14 -10.61
N SER A 258 21.08 -25.92 -9.56
CA SER A 258 22.21 -26.82 -9.31
C SER A 258 21.68 -28.21 -8.95
N VAL A 259 22.59 -29.18 -8.85
CA VAL A 259 22.27 -30.58 -8.52
C VAL A 259 21.64 -30.75 -7.14
N ASP A 260 21.82 -29.78 -6.26
CA ASP A 260 21.43 -29.84 -4.85
C ASP A 260 20.40 -28.76 -4.47
N ARG A 261 20.21 -27.74 -5.31
CA ARG A 261 19.32 -26.61 -5.00
C ARG A 261 18.73 -25.97 -6.25
N ILE A 262 17.48 -25.56 -6.13
CA ILE A 262 16.81 -24.68 -7.10
C ILE A 262 16.41 -23.38 -6.41
N PHE A 263 16.52 -22.28 -7.16
CA PHE A 263 16.15 -20.95 -6.71
C PHE A 263 15.15 -20.39 -7.71
N VAL A 264 13.91 -20.19 -7.30
CA VAL A 264 12.85 -19.61 -8.13
C VAL A 264 12.53 -18.22 -7.62
N LYS A 265 12.63 -17.24 -8.52
CA LYS A 265 12.33 -15.84 -8.21
C LYS A 265 10.86 -15.59 -8.44
N THR A 266 10.11 -15.49 -7.35
CA THR A 266 8.72 -15.00 -7.31
C THR A 266 8.77 -13.47 -7.26
N GLY A 267 8.26 -12.79 -8.28
CA GLY A 267 8.15 -11.33 -8.26
C GLY A 267 9.46 -10.55 -7.98
N ALA A 268 9.43 -9.63 -7.01
CA ALA A 268 10.50 -8.66 -6.73
C ALA A 268 11.51 -9.12 -5.68
N ASP A 269 11.26 -10.26 -5.03
CA ASP A 269 11.86 -10.64 -3.75
C ASP A 269 13.08 -11.56 -3.91
N ASP A 270 13.62 -11.99 -2.76
CA ASP A 270 14.71 -12.97 -2.71
C ASP A 270 14.19 -14.33 -3.20
N PRO A 271 14.99 -15.09 -3.97
CA PRO A 271 14.51 -16.32 -4.58
C PRO A 271 14.11 -17.34 -3.53
N VAL A 272 12.91 -17.90 -3.69
CA VAL A 272 12.47 -19.07 -2.95
C VAL A 272 13.41 -20.21 -3.31
N THR A 273 13.94 -20.87 -2.31
CA THR A 273 14.99 -21.88 -2.48
C THR A 273 14.51 -23.20 -1.94
N CYS A 274 14.67 -24.27 -2.70
CA CYS A 274 14.41 -25.63 -2.23
C CYS A 274 15.63 -26.51 -2.50
N ALA A 275 15.91 -27.44 -1.58
CA ALA A 275 16.89 -28.49 -1.78
C ALA A 275 16.36 -29.47 -2.84
N VAL A 276 17.19 -29.84 -3.80
CA VAL A 276 16.85 -30.80 -4.85
C VAL A 276 17.24 -32.20 -4.34
N PRO A 277 16.29 -33.14 -4.20
CA PRO A 277 16.62 -34.53 -3.87
C PRO A 277 17.59 -35.16 -4.88
N GLU A 278 18.46 -36.08 -4.45
CA GLU A 278 19.49 -36.69 -5.31
C GLU A 278 18.92 -37.40 -6.55
N ASP A 279 17.67 -37.85 -6.49
CA ASP A 279 16.94 -38.56 -7.52
C ASP A 279 15.94 -37.70 -8.31
N PHE A 280 15.85 -36.40 -8.01
CA PHE A 280 14.94 -35.49 -8.71
C PHE A 280 15.50 -35.08 -10.08
N ASP A 281 14.75 -35.35 -11.16
CA ASP A 281 15.16 -34.99 -12.51
C ASP A 281 14.85 -33.53 -12.84
N THR A 282 15.88 -32.69 -12.92
CA THR A 282 15.74 -31.29 -13.35
C THR A 282 16.00 -31.10 -14.85
N THR A 283 16.11 -32.18 -15.63
CA THR A 283 16.35 -32.11 -17.09
C THR A 283 15.18 -31.42 -17.78
N GLY A 284 15.48 -30.47 -18.66
CA GLY A 284 14.46 -29.66 -19.36
C GLY A 284 14.22 -28.28 -18.73
N PHE A 285 14.65 -28.09 -17.47
CA PHE A 285 14.60 -26.80 -16.79
C PHE A 285 15.90 -26.01 -16.95
N ALA A 286 15.78 -24.71 -17.14
CA ALA A 286 16.91 -23.81 -17.34
C ALA A 286 16.68 -22.46 -16.65
N VAL A 287 17.80 -21.83 -16.27
CA VAL A 287 17.79 -20.46 -15.73
C VAL A 287 17.11 -19.51 -16.72
N GLY A 288 16.16 -18.72 -16.20
CA GLY A 288 15.37 -17.77 -16.99
C GLY A 288 14.01 -18.30 -17.44
N GLN A 289 13.71 -19.58 -17.26
CA GLN A 289 12.37 -20.12 -17.51
C GLN A 289 11.42 -19.80 -16.38
N MET A 290 10.15 -19.58 -16.73
CA MET A 290 9.07 -19.48 -15.76
C MET A 290 8.61 -20.89 -15.40
N VAL A 291 8.48 -21.14 -14.10
CA VAL A 291 8.18 -22.45 -13.55
C VAL A 291 7.20 -22.30 -12.39
N GLN A 292 6.44 -23.35 -12.16
CA GLN A 292 5.77 -23.61 -10.91
C GLN A 292 6.65 -24.58 -10.13
N MET A 293 6.97 -24.25 -8.89
CA MET A 293 7.86 -25.02 -8.02
C MET A 293 7.16 -25.31 -6.70
N THR A 294 6.96 -26.60 -6.42
CA THR A 294 6.33 -27.07 -5.19
C THR A 294 7.40 -27.65 -4.27
N CYS A 295 7.39 -27.26 -3.00
CA CYS A 295 8.35 -27.72 -2.01
C CYS A 295 7.68 -28.08 -0.71
N ASN A 296 8.26 -28.99 0.06
CA ASN A 296 7.81 -29.34 1.39
C ASN A 296 8.85 -28.93 2.44
N TYR A 297 8.40 -28.29 3.50
CA TYR A 297 9.23 -27.88 4.63
C TYR A 297 9.37 -29.02 5.66
N GLY A 298 10.53 -29.67 5.68
CA GLY A 298 10.87 -30.73 6.64
C GLY A 298 12.32 -30.60 7.12
N ASP A 299 12.64 -31.06 8.33
CA ASP A 299 14.02 -31.02 8.87
C ASP A 299 14.70 -29.62 8.81
N GLY A 300 13.91 -28.57 9.04
CA GLY A 300 14.39 -27.18 9.11
C GLY A 300 14.77 -26.55 7.77
N HIS A 301 14.43 -27.17 6.63
CA HIS A 301 14.63 -26.58 5.31
C HIS A 301 13.62 -27.10 4.25
N PRO A 302 13.30 -26.31 3.22
CA PRO A 302 12.42 -26.75 2.14
C PRO A 302 13.11 -27.71 1.16
N VAL A 303 12.43 -28.80 0.81
CA VAL A 303 12.85 -29.82 -0.15
C VAL A 303 11.90 -29.81 -1.34
N LEU A 304 12.44 -29.83 -2.56
CA LEU A 304 11.69 -29.79 -3.81
C LEU A 304 10.86 -31.07 -3.95
N LEU A 305 9.56 -30.90 -4.19
CA LEU A 305 8.63 -31.98 -4.48
C LEU A 305 8.22 -32.04 -5.95
N GLU A 306 8.07 -30.87 -6.58
CA GLU A 306 7.59 -30.77 -7.96
C GLU A 306 8.15 -29.54 -8.65
N LEU A 307 8.38 -29.66 -9.97
CA LEU A 307 8.84 -28.57 -10.81
C LEU A 307 8.20 -28.71 -12.19
N GLU A 308 7.45 -27.70 -12.60
CA GLU A 308 6.71 -27.69 -13.87
C GLU A 308 6.98 -26.42 -14.67
N HIS A 309 6.79 -26.48 -15.99
CA HIS A 309 6.82 -25.28 -16.83
C HIS A 309 5.55 -24.45 -16.60
N TYR A 310 5.72 -23.17 -16.27
CA TYR A 310 4.58 -22.26 -16.10
C TYR A 310 4.41 -21.36 -17.32
N VAL A 311 3.19 -21.28 -17.83
CA VAL A 311 2.77 -20.34 -18.86
C VAL A 311 1.71 -19.44 -18.24
N GLU A 312 1.98 -18.15 -18.12
CA GLU A 312 1.02 -17.19 -17.55
C GLU A 312 -0.25 -17.19 -18.41
N PRO A 313 -1.43 -17.52 -17.83
CA PRO A 313 -2.66 -17.53 -18.59
C PRO A 313 -3.00 -16.10 -19.03
N GLU A 314 -3.53 -15.96 -20.24
CA GLU A 314 -4.12 -14.69 -20.66
C GLU A 314 -5.26 -14.36 -19.68
N HIS A 315 -5.32 -13.14 -19.16
CA HIS A 315 -6.36 -12.72 -18.22
C HIS A 315 -7.02 -11.42 -18.66
N LEU A 316 -8.26 -11.24 -18.22
CA LEU A 316 -9.10 -10.09 -18.50
C LEU A 316 -9.70 -9.60 -17.19
N TYR A 317 -9.75 -8.27 -17.05
CA TYR A 317 -10.29 -7.60 -15.88
C TYR A 317 -11.38 -6.63 -16.31
N ALA A 318 -12.52 -6.65 -15.62
CA ALA A 318 -13.64 -5.79 -15.92
C ALA A 318 -14.29 -5.25 -14.63
N MET A 319 -14.74 -4.00 -14.69
CA MET A 319 -15.50 -3.36 -13.62
C MET A 319 -16.79 -2.82 -14.24
N GLY A 320 -17.93 -3.10 -13.62
CA GLY A 320 -19.21 -2.71 -14.21
C GLY A 320 -20.40 -3.28 -13.47
N ALA A 321 -21.59 -3.07 -14.03
CA ALA A 321 -22.79 -3.74 -13.54
C ALA A 321 -22.93 -5.11 -14.21
N ILE A 322 -23.34 -6.13 -13.46
CA ILE A 322 -23.76 -7.42 -14.03
C ILE A 322 -24.98 -7.15 -14.92
N THR A 323 -24.89 -7.49 -16.20
CA THR A 323 -26.01 -7.36 -17.16
C THR A 323 -26.66 -8.67 -17.51
N ASP A 324 -25.94 -9.78 -17.34
CA ASP A 324 -26.45 -11.14 -17.53
C ASP A 324 -25.74 -12.08 -16.56
N LEU A 325 -26.50 -12.98 -15.94
CA LEU A 325 -25.98 -13.99 -15.02
C LEU A 325 -26.81 -15.28 -15.18
N THR A 326 -26.12 -16.35 -15.52
CA THR A 326 -26.65 -17.71 -15.71
C THR A 326 -25.75 -18.69 -14.97
N ASP A 327 -26.17 -19.95 -14.82
CA ASP A 327 -25.35 -20.99 -14.21
C ASP A 327 -24.04 -21.28 -14.99
N GLU A 328 -23.97 -20.89 -16.27
CA GLU A 328 -22.84 -21.19 -17.17
C GLU A 328 -21.99 -19.96 -17.48
N SER A 329 -22.50 -18.75 -17.25
CA SER A 329 -21.81 -17.53 -17.67
C SER A 329 -22.29 -16.28 -16.95
N ILE A 330 -21.38 -15.32 -16.82
CA ILE A 330 -21.61 -13.98 -16.32
C ILE A 330 -21.16 -12.95 -17.36
N THR A 331 -21.96 -11.90 -17.55
CA THR A 331 -21.62 -10.76 -18.39
C THR A 331 -21.71 -9.47 -17.60
N ILE A 332 -20.66 -8.66 -17.66
CA ILE A 332 -20.66 -7.33 -17.06
C ILE A 332 -20.51 -6.23 -18.10
N GLN A 333 -21.16 -5.10 -17.85
CA GLN A 333 -21.07 -3.88 -18.64
C GLN A 333 -20.36 -2.79 -17.85
N GLY A 334 -19.14 -2.47 -18.28
CA GLY A 334 -18.37 -1.31 -17.81
C GLY A 334 -18.47 -0.12 -18.78
N ASP A 335 -17.44 0.73 -18.79
CA ASP A 335 -17.32 1.87 -19.72
C ASP A 335 -16.97 1.47 -21.16
N GLY A 336 -16.64 0.19 -21.41
CA GLY A 336 -16.22 -0.37 -22.70
C GLY A 336 -17.19 -1.41 -23.27
N ASP A 337 -16.68 -2.29 -24.13
CA ASP A 337 -17.46 -3.43 -24.61
C ASP A 337 -17.79 -4.38 -23.45
N PRO A 338 -19.00 -4.99 -23.43
CA PRO A 338 -19.36 -5.95 -22.39
C PRO A 338 -18.42 -7.15 -22.40
N VAL A 339 -18.11 -7.63 -21.19
CA VAL A 339 -17.20 -8.74 -20.95
C VAL A 339 -17.98 -9.92 -20.44
N THR A 340 -17.84 -11.08 -21.10
CA THR A 340 -18.50 -12.34 -20.72
C THR A 340 -17.47 -13.38 -20.37
N CYS A 341 -17.70 -14.11 -19.27
CA CYS A 341 -16.87 -15.21 -18.82
C CYS A 341 -17.74 -16.43 -18.46
N ALA A 342 -17.25 -17.62 -18.77
CA ALA A 342 -17.88 -18.88 -18.40
C ALA A 342 -17.71 -19.11 -16.89
N ILE A 343 -18.75 -19.59 -16.21
CA ILE A 343 -18.71 -19.91 -14.78
C ILE A 343 -18.35 -21.38 -14.62
N THR A 344 -17.46 -21.66 -13.67
CA THR A 344 -17.11 -23.01 -13.21
C THR A 344 -17.62 -23.22 -11.79
N ASP A 345 -17.55 -24.45 -11.33
CA ASP A 345 -17.85 -24.85 -9.95
C ASP A 345 -16.83 -24.33 -8.92
N GLU A 346 -15.73 -23.72 -9.38
CA GLU A 346 -14.68 -23.15 -8.52
C GLU A 346 -15.05 -21.77 -7.96
N VAL A 347 -15.98 -21.04 -8.58
CA VAL A 347 -16.35 -19.68 -8.18
C VAL A 347 -17.82 -19.63 -7.77
N ASP A 348 -18.09 -19.33 -6.50
CA ASP A 348 -19.45 -19.13 -6.02
C ASP A 348 -19.98 -17.75 -6.45
N VAL A 349 -21.03 -17.76 -7.26
CA VAL A 349 -21.71 -16.56 -7.75
C VAL A 349 -23.09 -16.35 -7.11
N SER A 350 -23.44 -17.14 -6.09
CA SER A 350 -24.78 -17.12 -5.50
C SER A 350 -25.15 -15.81 -4.80
N ASP A 351 -24.15 -15.04 -4.35
CA ASP A 351 -24.31 -13.72 -3.72
C ASP A 351 -24.40 -12.56 -4.73
N PHE A 352 -24.49 -12.86 -6.02
CA PHE A 352 -24.53 -11.88 -7.10
C PHE A 352 -25.82 -11.95 -7.91
N GLU A 353 -26.32 -10.78 -8.29
CA GLU A 353 -27.51 -10.62 -9.11
C GLU A 353 -27.28 -9.61 -10.23
N VAL A 354 -28.07 -9.72 -11.30
CA VAL A 354 -28.08 -8.73 -12.38
C VAL A 354 -28.35 -7.34 -11.79
N GLY A 355 -27.50 -6.37 -12.15
CA GLY A 355 -27.52 -5.00 -11.65
C GLY A 355 -26.51 -4.72 -10.55
N ASN A 356 -25.94 -5.73 -9.88
CA ASN A 356 -24.87 -5.52 -8.91
C ASN A 356 -23.65 -4.90 -9.59
N ALA A 357 -23.05 -3.89 -8.95
CA ALA A 357 -21.78 -3.34 -9.38
C ALA A 357 -20.67 -4.26 -8.86
N VAL A 358 -19.83 -4.76 -9.75
CA VAL A 358 -18.82 -5.77 -9.43
C VAL A 358 -17.48 -5.44 -10.05
N ILE A 359 -16.47 -6.08 -9.47
CA ILE A 359 -15.15 -6.29 -10.04
C ILE A 359 -15.08 -7.76 -10.46
N MET A 360 -14.77 -8.03 -11.72
CA MET A 360 -14.71 -9.38 -12.30
C MET A 360 -13.33 -9.64 -12.90
N TYR A 361 -12.79 -10.82 -12.63
CA TYR A 361 -11.51 -11.30 -13.15
C TYR A 361 -11.71 -12.65 -13.85
N CYS A 362 -11.19 -12.74 -15.08
CA CYS A 362 -11.30 -13.94 -15.90
C CYS A 362 -9.96 -14.35 -16.46
N VAL A 363 -9.76 -15.66 -16.61
CA VAL A 363 -8.57 -16.26 -17.19
C VAL A 363 -8.94 -17.06 -18.42
N LYS A 364 -8.05 -17.14 -19.40
CA LYS A 364 -8.29 -17.85 -20.64
C LYS A 364 -7.83 -19.30 -20.50
N VAL A 365 -8.78 -20.23 -20.51
CA VAL A 365 -8.56 -21.67 -20.44
C VAL A 365 -9.06 -22.27 -21.75
N ASP A 366 -8.19 -22.98 -22.49
CA ASP A 366 -8.51 -23.58 -23.79
C ASP A 366 -9.21 -22.61 -24.77
N ASP A 367 -8.69 -21.38 -24.85
CA ASP A 367 -9.23 -20.27 -25.64
C ASP A 367 -10.60 -19.71 -25.20
N VAL A 368 -11.13 -20.12 -24.05
CA VAL A 368 -12.38 -19.62 -23.44
C VAL A 368 -12.08 -18.76 -22.22
N TRP A 369 -12.69 -17.57 -22.13
CA TRP A 369 -12.63 -16.74 -20.92
C TRP A 369 -13.48 -17.37 -19.82
N THR A 370 -12.84 -17.77 -18.73
CA THR A 370 -13.44 -18.45 -17.59
C THR A 370 -13.33 -17.56 -16.37
N LEU A 371 -14.43 -17.42 -15.63
CA LEU A 371 -14.51 -16.64 -14.42
C LEU A 371 -13.58 -17.26 -13.39
N HIS A 372 -12.72 -16.43 -12.82
CA HIS A 372 -11.76 -16.86 -11.80
C HIS A 372 -12.01 -16.16 -10.47
N ALA A 373 -12.46 -14.91 -10.49
CA ALA A 373 -12.90 -14.22 -9.28
C ALA A 373 -13.94 -13.14 -9.58
N ILE A 374 -14.81 -12.89 -8.61
CA ILE A 374 -15.78 -11.80 -8.64
C ILE A 374 -16.01 -11.26 -7.23
N LYS A 375 -16.15 -9.94 -7.10
CA LYS A 375 -16.56 -9.30 -5.84
C LYS A 375 -17.45 -8.10 -6.07
N HIS A 376 -18.25 -7.77 -5.07
CA HIS A 376 -19.01 -6.53 -5.04
C HIS A 376 -18.05 -5.36 -5.12
N LYS A 377 -18.39 -4.38 -5.95
CA LYS A 377 -17.71 -3.10 -5.95
C LYS A 377 -18.24 -2.33 -4.76
N GLU A 378 -17.45 -2.28 -3.69
CA GLU A 378 -17.75 -1.40 -2.57
C GLU A 378 -17.73 0.06 -3.04
N ASP A 379 -18.81 0.78 -2.76
CA ASP A 379 -18.77 2.22 -2.87
C ASP A 379 -17.78 2.74 -1.81
N PRO A 380 -16.84 3.63 -2.17
CA PRO A 380 -15.98 4.23 -1.17
C PRO A 380 -16.88 4.89 -0.11
N PRO A 381 -16.56 4.75 1.19
CA PRO A 381 -17.38 5.32 2.24
C PRO A 381 -17.59 6.81 1.94
N PRO A 382 -18.84 7.31 2.04
CA PRO A 382 -19.09 8.71 1.77
C PRO A 382 -18.16 9.54 2.66
N PRO A 383 -17.51 10.59 2.11
CA PRO A 383 -16.61 11.42 2.91
C PRO A 383 -17.38 11.95 4.13
N PRO A 384 -16.75 11.99 5.32
CA PRO A 384 -17.43 12.42 6.54
C PRO A 384 -17.96 13.84 6.33
N ASP A 385 -19.25 14.03 6.62
CA ASP A 385 -19.90 15.34 6.52
C ASP A 385 -19.25 16.32 7.49
N TYR A 386 -18.95 17.54 7.05
CA TYR A 386 -18.26 18.54 7.84
C TYR A 386 -18.85 19.93 7.67
N VAL A 387 -18.77 20.71 8.74
CA VAL A 387 -19.07 22.14 8.77
C VAL A 387 -17.76 22.91 8.75
N LEU A 388 -17.68 23.91 7.86
CA LEU A 388 -16.62 24.92 7.87
C LEU A 388 -17.18 26.22 8.44
N ALA A 389 -16.45 26.84 9.35
CA ALA A 389 -16.76 28.12 9.93
C ALA A 389 -15.55 29.04 9.78
N ASN A 390 -15.74 30.20 9.16
CA ASN A 390 -14.72 31.23 9.06
C ASN A 390 -15.21 32.45 9.84
N GLY A 391 -14.41 32.92 10.78
CA GLY A 391 -14.77 34.05 11.63
C GLY A 391 -13.92 34.13 12.88
N SER A 392 -14.37 34.89 13.87
CA SER A 392 -13.60 35.12 15.09
C SER A 392 -14.04 34.16 16.21
N ILE A 393 -13.10 33.67 17.00
CA ILE A 393 -13.40 32.83 18.17
C ILE A 393 -14.18 33.67 19.20
N ASP A 394 -15.42 33.29 19.45
CA ASP A 394 -16.26 33.92 20.49
C ASP A 394 -15.97 33.30 21.86
N THR A 395 -15.99 31.97 21.92
CA THR A 395 -15.76 31.22 23.16
C THR A 395 -14.79 30.07 22.91
N LEU A 396 -13.79 29.91 23.77
CA LEU A 396 -12.86 28.77 23.77
C LEU A 396 -12.72 28.22 25.19
N THR A 397 -13.17 26.99 25.39
CA THR A 397 -13.03 26.26 26.66
C THR A 397 -12.19 24.99 26.46
N ALA A 398 -12.07 24.14 27.50
CA ALA A 398 -11.43 22.83 27.36
C ALA A 398 -12.29 21.81 26.61
N ALA A 399 -13.61 22.04 26.49
CA ALA A 399 -14.57 21.06 25.96
C ALA A 399 -15.23 21.50 24.65
N GLU A 400 -15.28 22.80 24.37
CA GLU A 400 -15.94 23.36 23.20
C GLU A 400 -15.28 24.65 22.73
N ILE A 401 -15.40 24.90 21.42
CA ILE A 401 -15.04 26.14 20.76
C ILE A 401 -16.23 26.65 19.96
N THR A 402 -16.49 27.95 20.05
CA THR A 402 -17.51 28.65 19.28
C THR A 402 -16.86 29.72 18.43
N VAL A 403 -17.11 29.68 17.11
CA VAL A 403 -16.67 30.70 16.15
C VAL A 403 -17.90 31.44 15.66
N THR A 404 -17.88 32.77 15.77
CA THR A 404 -18.93 33.62 15.20
C THR A 404 -18.64 33.85 13.74
N THR A 405 -19.56 33.43 12.87
CA THR A 405 -19.49 33.64 11.42
C THR A 405 -20.57 34.62 10.96
N ASP A 406 -20.53 35.02 9.68
CA ASP A 406 -21.59 35.84 9.07
C ASP A 406 -22.97 35.16 9.09
N ASP A 407 -23.01 33.83 9.10
CA ASP A 407 -24.23 33.01 9.13
C ASP A 407 -24.67 32.63 10.55
N GLY A 408 -23.95 33.11 11.58
CA GLY A 408 -24.21 32.84 12.99
C GLY A 408 -23.09 32.04 13.68
N PRO A 409 -23.22 31.77 14.99
CA PRO A 409 -22.22 31.04 15.75
C PRO A 409 -22.24 29.55 15.42
N VAL A 410 -21.05 28.98 15.23
CA VAL A 410 -20.83 27.53 15.07
C VAL A 410 -20.05 27.03 16.27
N THR A 411 -20.59 26.04 16.98
CA THR A 411 -19.94 25.43 18.16
C THR A 411 -19.56 23.99 17.88
N CYS A 412 -18.35 23.60 18.27
CA CYS A 412 -17.83 22.25 18.10
C CYS A 412 -17.19 21.73 19.38
N ALA A 413 -17.40 20.46 19.68
CA ALA A 413 -16.75 19.78 20.79
C ALA A 413 -15.25 19.60 20.51
N ILE A 414 -14.41 19.98 21.47
CA ILE A 414 -12.96 19.83 21.39
C ILE A 414 -12.58 18.39 21.79
N PRO A 415 -11.79 17.67 20.97
CA PRO A 415 -11.28 16.36 21.33
C PRO A 415 -10.49 16.37 22.63
N GLU A 416 -10.64 15.32 23.43
CA GLU A 416 -9.83 15.15 24.64
C GLU A 416 -8.33 15.16 24.28
N GLY A 417 -7.55 15.94 25.03
CA GLY A 417 -6.10 16.11 24.79
C GLY A 417 -5.74 17.07 23.66
N ALA A 418 -6.70 17.75 23.01
CA ALA A 418 -6.41 18.78 22.04
C ALA A 418 -5.70 19.98 22.69
N ASP A 419 -4.48 20.28 22.22
CA ASP A 419 -3.75 21.48 22.63
C ASP A 419 -4.11 22.67 21.73
N LEU A 420 -5.02 23.52 22.22
CA LEU A 420 -5.44 24.75 21.57
C LEU A 420 -4.81 26.00 22.21
N SER A 421 -3.71 25.87 22.98
CA SER A 421 -3.13 27.00 23.73
C SER A 421 -2.61 28.14 22.85
N ALA A 422 -2.51 27.93 21.53
CA ALA A 422 -2.10 28.95 20.57
C ALA A 422 -3.27 29.80 20.04
N PHE A 423 -4.50 29.48 20.42
CA PHE A 423 -5.72 30.17 20.00
C PHE A 423 -6.37 30.87 21.20
N HIS A 424 -6.94 32.04 20.96
CA HIS A 424 -7.56 32.89 21.97
C HIS A 424 -8.91 33.42 21.47
N ALA A 425 -9.73 33.90 22.40
CA ALA A 425 -10.92 34.67 22.02
C ALA A 425 -10.52 35.86 21.12
N ASP A 426 -11.39 36.19 20.18
CA ASP A 426 -11.24 37.18 19.11
C ASP A 426 -10.22 36.84 18.01
N ASP A 427 -9.54 35.68 18.06
CA ASP A 427 -8.69 35.25 16.95
C ASP A 427 -9.54 34.92 15.71
N ASP A 428 -9.15 35.45 14.55
CA ASP A 428 -9.74 35.07 13.27
C ASP A 428 -9.23 33.69 12.84
N VAL A 429 -10.16 32.77 12.60
CA VAL A 429 -9.88 31.36 12.32
C VAL A 429 -10.71 30.78 11.20
N GLU A 430 -10.12 29.79 10.52
CA GLU A 430 -10.82 28.77 9.76
C GLU A 430 -10.98 27.53 10.66
N MET A 431 -12.21 27.21 11.00
CA MET A 431 -12.59 26.07 11.83
C MET A 431 -13.30 25.01 10.98
N LYS A 432 -12.89 23.75 11.12
CA LYS A 432 -13.53 22.59 10.50
C LYS A 432 -14.01 21.63 11.58
N CYS A 433 -15.30 21.27 11.51
CA CYS A 433 -15.91 20.32 12.41
C CYS A 433 -16.54 19.17 11.65
N VAL A 434 -16.39 17.95 12.14
CA VAL A 434 -17.00 16.75 11.54
C VAL A 434 -18.27 16.39 12.28
N HIS A 435 -19.28 15.91 11.56
CA HIS A 435 -20.46 15.33 12.16
C HIS A 435 -20.10 13.99 12.80
N THR A 436 -20.55 13.81 14.04
CA THR A 436 -20.45 12.56 14.80
C THR A 436 -21.83 12.26 15.41
N ASP A 437 -22.03 11.05 15.93
CA ASP A 437 -23.26 10.70 16.65
C ASP A 437 -23.51 11.59 17.88
N ALA A 438 -22.46 12.21 18.43
CA ALA A 438 -22.51 13.13 19.56
C ALA A 438 -22.64 14.62 19.13
N GLY A 439 -22.77 14.91 17.83
CA GLY A 439 -22.81 16.25 17.27
C GLY A 439 -21.52 16.67 16.56
N LEU A 440 -21.29 17.98 16.42
CA LEU A 440 -20.11 18.53 15.75
C LEU A 440 -18.86 18.39 16.64
N ARG A 441 -17.81 17.76 16.11
CA ARG A 441 -16.51 17.62 16.77
C ARG A 441 -15.44 18.35 15.98
N LEU A 442 -14.60 19.11 16.66
CA LEU A 442 -13.51 19.87 16.06
C LEU A 442 -12.49 18.90 15.42
N LYS A 443 -12.23 19.09 14.13
CA LYS A 443 -11.25 18.33 13.34
C LYS A 443 -10.02 19.17 13.03
N ARG A 444 -10.22 20.47 12.76
CA ARG A 444 -9.14 21.41 12.48
C ARG A 444 -9.51 22.82 12.91
N LEU A 445 -8.52 23.54 13.42
CA LEU A 445 -8.60 24.95 13.74
C LEU A 445 -7.33 25.63 13.23
N GLN A 446 -7.48 26.72 12.48
CA GLN A 446 -6.35 27.42 11.89
C GLN A 446 -6.52 28.92 12.00
N SER A 447 -5.47 29.62 12.42
CA SER A 447 -5.31 31.08 12.31
C SER A 447 -4.14 31.39 11.38
N ASP A 448 -3.79 32.68 11.24
CA ASP A 448 -2.60 33.10 10.50
C ASP A 448 -1.28 32.60 11.13
N THR A 449 -1.29 32.27 12.42
CA THR A 449 -0.07 31.95 13.19
C THR A 449 -0.05 30.55 13.79
N ALA A 450 -1.19 29.86 13.82
CA ALA A 450 -1.33 28.55 14.42
C ALA A 450 -2.19 27.61 13.57
N LEU A 451 -1.89 26.32 13.63
CA LEU A 451 -2.68 25.25 13.05
C LEU A 451 -2.76 24.11 14.06
N TRP A 452 -3.98 23.67 14.33
CA TRP A 452 -4.27 22.44 15.06
C TRP A 452 -5.14 21.54 14.19
N GLU A 453 -4.81 20.26 14.14
CA GLU A 453 -5.56 19.23 13.40
C GLU A 453 -5.46 17.92 14.17
N GLY A 454 -6.61 17.25 14.37
CA GLY A 454 -6.74 16.03 15.17
C GLY A 454 -7.77 15.09 14.57
#